data_AF-A0A1Y2WCR2-F1
#
_entry.id   AF-A0A1Y2WCR2-F1
#
_cell.length_a   1.000
_cell.length_b   1.000
_cell.length_c   1.000
_cell.angle_alpha   90.00
_cell.angle_beta   90.00
_cell.angle_gamma   90.00
#
_symmetry.space_group_name_H-M   'P 1'
#
loop_
_entity.id
_entity.type
_entity.pdbx_description
1 polymer ?
#
loop_
_entity_poly.entity_id
_entity_poly.type
_entity_poly.pdbx_seq_one_letter_code
_entity_poly.pdbx_strand_id
1 'polypeptide(L)'
;MATSSDFTESKDELSTARLLSSDDDSYGSEISETKRTRPWRWILALVLSIILTNVISIIVTFRIVQGSLSCRSVSEPPAGVAPILRSLPSERKPTRMNTPFYNRENSIYREHNSPPTEEAWIELTQIHAGIMLVPKEEAEDSGINPKIHAYFDNPEEGLVGYPVIAEATHQLHCLNLLRRYSYFNFNYTSEAEHEALSKTNEYWQSLHVDHCVEYLRLRLMCTADVGIVPFVWAGNKGQLTADMDRMHTCRDYEAVREFVKQTSIPRPTNGTVRPKPGDYTVDDYI
;
A
#
# COMPACT_ATOMS: atom_id res chain seq x y z
N MET A 1 -2.27 -93.01 2.30
CA MET A 1 -3.63 -92.44 2.16
C MET A 1 -3.59 -91.50 0.97
N ALA A 2 -4.38 -91.58 -0.08
CA ALA A 2 -5.41 -92.49 -0.59
C ALA A 2 -5.83 -91.78 -1.91
N THR A 3 -5.42 -92.27 -3.09
CA THR A 3 -6.23 -93.10 -4.03
C THR A 3 -7.55 -92.42 -4.46
N SER A 4 -7.99 -92.38 -5.72
CA SER A 4 -7.52 -92.84 -7.07
C SER A 4 -8.48 -92.19 -8.12
N SER A 5 -8.34 -92.21 -9.45
CA SER A 5 -7.41 -92.71 -10.50
C SER A 5 -7.54 -91.74 -11.71
N ASP A 6 -6.76 -91.69 -12.80
CA ASP A 6 -6.04 -92.65 -13.66
C ASP A 6 -6.93 -93.47 -14.64
N PHE A 7 -6.39 -93.77 -15.84
CA PHE A 7 -6.98 -94.38 -17.06
C PHE A 7 -7.96 -93.51 -17.89
N THR A 8 -7.99 -93.49 -19.25
CA THR A 8 -7.13 -94.02 -20.36
C THR A 8 -7.47 -93.21 -21.64
N GLU A 9 -6.54 -92.78 -22.48
CA GLU A 9 -5.92 -93.46 -23.65
C GLU A 9 -6.83 -93.78 -24.88
N SER A 10 -6.57 -92.99 -25.94
CA SER A 10 -6.59 -93.30 -27.40
C SER A 10 -7.87 -93.59 -28.20
N LYS A 11 -7.87 -93.03 -29.44
CA LYS A 11 -8.34 -93.58 -30.74
C LYS A 11 -9.86 -93.84 -30.90
N ASP A 12 -10.50 -93.55 -32.03
CA ASP A 12 -10.23 -93.97 -33.42
C ASP A 12 -10.79 -92.94 -34.44
N GLU A 13 -10.11 -92.70 -35.57
CA GLU A 13 -10.43 -93.17 -36.94
C GLU A 13 -11.82 -92.76 -37.49
N LEU A 14 -11.87 -91.87 -38.49
CA LEU A 14 -11.73 -92.14 -39.93
C LEU A 14 -12.93 -92.88 -40.56
N SER A 15 -14.01 -92.14 -40.81
CA SER A 15 -15.08 -92.46 -41.78
C SER A 15 -16.03 -91.26 -41.86
N THR A 16 -16.66 -90.84 -42.97
CA THR A 16 -16.50 -91.07 -44.42
C THR A 16 -17.28 -89.94 -45.13
N ALA A 17 -17.14 -89.79 -46.45
CA ALA A 17 -18.13 -89.20 -47.36
C ALA A 17 -18.77 -87.85 -46.95
N ARG A 18 -18.30 -86.74 -47.53
CA ARG A 18 -18.94 -86.16 -48.73
C ARG A 18 -20.42 -85.79 -48.54
N LEU A 19 -20.63 -84.49 -48.37
CA LEU A 19 -21.76 -83.79 -48.97
C LEU A 19 -22.01 -84.28 -50.40
N LEU A 20 -23.20 -84.82 -50.63
CA LEU A 20 -23.96 -84.51 -51.84
C LEU A 20 -24.64 -83.14 -51.64
N SER A 21 -24.78 -82.41 -52.74
CA SER A 21 -25.86 -81.44 -53.09
C SER A 21 -26.99 -81.29 -52.05
N SER A 22 -27.45 -80.10 -51.66
CA SER A 22 -27.93 -79.01 -52.54
C SER A 22 -28.22 -77.71 -51.78
N ASP A 23 -27.99 -76.58 -52.45
CA ASP A 23 -28.75 -75.31 -52.50
C ASP A 23 -29.36 -74.64 -51.24
N ASP A 24 -29.22 -73.30 -51.24
CA ASP A 24 -29.96 -72.26 -50.51
C ASP A 24 -30.16 -72.41 -48.98
N ASP A 25 -29.54 -71.53 -48.17
CA ASP A 25 -30.17 -70.22 -47.87
C ASP A 25 -29.29 -69.27 -47.03
N SER A 26 -29.69 -68.00 -47.04
CA SER A 26 -29.12 -66.84 -46.33
C SER A 26 -28.93 -66.97 -44.80
N TYR A 27 -27.73 -66.63 -44.28
CA TYR A 27 -27.60 -65.66 -43.17
C TYR A 27 -26.18 -65.08 -43.02
N GLY A 28 -26.07 -63.92 -42.37
CA GLY A 28 -24.88 -63.07 -42.45
C GLY A 28 -23.65 -63.50 -41.62
N SER A 29 -22.48 -63.00 -42.04
CA SER A 29 -21.38 -62.73 -41.11
C SER A 29 -21.08 -61.23 -41.15
N GLU A 30 -21.48 -60.51 -40.11
CA GLU A 30 -20.97 -59.17 -39.87
C GLU A 30 -19.46 -59.28 -39.60
N ILE A 31 -18.65 -58.63 -40.43
CA ILE A 31 -17.24 -58.39 -40.09
C ILE A 31 -17.26 -57.41 -38.91
N SER A 32 -17.07 -57.94 -37.70
CA SER A 32 -16.88 -57.13 -36.50
C SER A 32 -15.55 -56.39 -36.61
N GLU A 33 -15.59 -55.20 -37.23
CA GLU A 33 -14.51 -54.22 -37.08
C GLU A 33 -14.41 -53.83 -35.61
N THR A 34 -13.51 -54.47 -34.88
CA THR A 34 -13.09 -54.01 -33.56
C THR A 34 -12.50 -52.60 -33.73
N LYS A 35 -13.31 -51.57 -33.46
CA LYS A 35 -12.91 -50.16 -33.55
C LYS A 35 -11.72 -49.90 -32.65
N ARG A 36 -10.51 -50.00 -33.22
CA ARG A 36 -9.23 -49.72 -32.57
C ARG A 36 -9.18 -48.23 -32.22
N THR A 37 -9.70 -47.87 -31.06
CA THR A 37 -9.73 -46.49 -30.56
C THR A 37 -8.29 -45.96 -30.53
N ARG A 38 -7.97 -45.01 -31.42
CA ARG A 38 -6.60 -44.50 -31.57
C ARG A 38 -6.16 -43.85 -30.25
N PRO A 39 -5.21 -44.43 -29.48
CA PRO A 39 -4.83 -43.92 -28.16
C PRO A 39 -4.22 -42.52 -28.25
N TRP A 40 -3.67 -42.18 -29.42
CA TRP A 40 -3.20 -40.83 -29.75
C TRP A 40 -4.23 -39.72 -29.50
N ARG A 41 -5.54 -39.97 -29.69
CA ARG A 41 -6.58 -38.96 -29.41
C ARG A 41 -6.67 -38.64 -27.90
N TRP A 42 -6.53 -39.64 -27.05
CA TRP A 42 -6.52 -39.47 -25.59
C TRP A 42 -5.21 -38.85 -25.11
N ILE A 43 -4.07 -39.23 -25.69
CA ILE A 43 -2.77 -38.60 -25.41
C ILE A 43 -2.79 -37.12 -25.81
N LEU A 44 -3.30 -36.79 -27.00
CA LEU A 44 -3.46 -35.41 -27.47
C LEU A 44 -4.38 -34.61 -26.53
N ALA A 45 -5.54 -35.17 -26.14
CA ALA A 45 -6.46 -34.52 -25.22
C ALA A 45 -5.83 -34.27 -23.83
N LEU A 46 -5.03 -35.23 -23.33
CA LEU A 46 -4.31 -35.10 -22.06
C LEU A 46 -3.21 -34.03 -22.15
N VAL A 47 -2.42 -33.99 -23.23
CA VAL A 47 -1.41 -32.95 -23.46
C VAL A 47 -2.06 -31.57 -23.58
N LEU A 48 -3.14 -31.44 -24.35
CA LEU A 48 -3.88 -30.17 -24.47
C LEU A 48 -4.51 -29.74 -23.14
N SER A 49 -5.02 -30.69 -22.33
CA SER A 49 -5.52 -30.41 -20.98
C SER A 49 -4.42 -29.90 -20.05
N ILE A 50 -3.24 -30.52 -20.07
CA ILE A 50 -2.07 -30.08 -19.28
C ILE A 50 -1.59 -28.69 -19.73
N ILE A 51 -1.54 -28.42 -21.03
CA ILE A 51 -1.20 -27.08 -21.56
C ILE A 51 -2.24 -26.06 -21.09
N LEU A 52 -3.54 -26.37 -21.22
CA LEU A 52 -4.62 -25.47 -20.81
C LEU A 52 -4.60 -25.17 -19.31
N THR A 53 -4.41 -26.18 -18.45
CA THR A 53 -4.32 -25.96 -17.00
C THR A 53 -3.10 -25.14 -16.62
N ASN A 54 -1.94 -25.39 -17.23
CA ASN A 54 -0.74 -24.55 -17.00
C ASN A 54 -0.94 -23.11 -17.48
N VAL A 55 -1.56 -22.89 -18.64
CA VAL A 55 -1.88 -21.54 -19.14
C VAL A 55 -2.86 -20.83 -18.20
N ILE A 56 -3.91 -21.51 -17.72
CA ILE A 56 -4.84 -20.95 -16.74
C ILE A 56 -4.12 -20.64 -15.43
N SER A 57 -3.29 -21.55 -14.91
CA SER A 57 -2.50 -21.32 -13.69
C SER A 57 -1.52 -20.16 -13.84
N ILE A 58 -0.87 -19.99 -15.00
CA ILE A 58 -0.01 -18.84 -15.29
C ILE A 58 -0.83 -17.55 -15.33
N ILE A 59 -1.98 -17.52 -16.01
CA ILE A 59 -2.85 -16.33 -16.07
C ILE A 59 -3.36 -15.96 -14.67
N VAL A 60 -3.85 -16.94 -13.89
CA VAL A 60 -4.34 -16.72 -12.52
C VAL A 60 -3.21 -16.26 -11.61
N THR A 61 -2.04 -16.90 -11.66
CA THR A 61 -0.87 -16.50 -10.87
C THR A 61 -0.40 -15.11 -11.25
N PHE A 62 -0.32 -14.78 -12.54
CA PHE A 62 0.06 -13.46 -13.01
C PHE A 62 -0.94 -12.38 -12.57
N ARG A 63 -2.25 -12.66 -12.61
CA ARG A 63 -3.29 -11.75 -12.12
C ARG A 63 -3.23 -11.55 -10.60
N ILE A 64 -3.02 -12.61 -9.83
CA ILE A 64 -2.86 -12.55 -8.36
C ILE A 64 -1.58 -11.78 -8.01
N VAL A 65 -0.46 -12.11 -8.67
CA VAL A 65 0.84 -11.49 -8.44
C VAL A 65 0.85 -10.01 -8.85
N GLN A 66 0.24 -9.64 -9.99
CA GLN A 66 0.05 -8.23 -10.35
C GLN A 66 -0.86 -7.49 -9.34
N GLY A 67 -1.90 -8.16 -8.82
CA GLY A 67 -2.73 -7.61 -7.74
C GLY A 67 -1.93 -7.37 -6.46
N SER A 68 -1.06 -8.31 -6.07
CA SER A 68 -0.20 -8.17 -4.87
C SER A 68 0.99 -7.21 -5.06
N LEU A 69 1.47 -7.04 -6.30
CA LEU A 69 2.53 -6.11 -6.67
C LEU A 69 2.02 -4.69 -6.94
N SER A 70 0.77 -4.38 -6.58
CA SER A 70 0.32 -3.00 -6.44
C SER A 70 1.03 -2.36 -5.25
N CYS A 71 2.26 -1.90 -5.47
CA CYS A 71 3.05 -1.11 -4.52
C CYS A 71 2.46 0.31 -4.40
N ARG A 72 1.23 0.39 -3.89
CA ARG A 72 0.56 1.65 -3.52
C ARG A 72 1.44 2.41 -2.56
N SER A 73 1.60 3.71 -2.80
CA SER A 73 2.33 4.55 -1.86
C SER A 73 1.58 4.63 -0.53
N VAL A 74 2.33 4.80 0.57
CA VAL A 74 1.72 5.22 1.84
C VAL A 74 1.18 6.65 1.79
N SER A 75 1.56 7.40 0.74
CA SER A 75 1.06 8.72 0.39
C SER A 75 -0.23 8.68 -0.46
N GLU A 76 -0.76 7.51 -0.80
CA GLU A 76 -1.97 7.38 -1.62
C GLU A 76 -3.11 6.83 -0.74
N PRO A 77 -4.32 7.40 -0.79
CA PRO A 77 -5.47 6.86 -0.06
C PRO A 77 -5.90 5.50 -0.65
N PRO A 78 -6.57 4.61 0.12
CA PRO A 78 -6.95 3.28 -0.35
C PRO A 78 -7.91 3.23 -1.55
N ALA A 79 -8.63 4.33 -1.84
CA ALA A 79 -9.45 4.48 -3.04
C ALA A 79 -8.63 4.81 -4.31
N GLY A 80 -7.39 5.27 -4.16
CA GLY A 80 -6.59 5.86 -5.23
C GLY A 80 -6.74 7.38 -5.31
N VAL A 81 -5.95 8.01 -6.18
CA VAL A 81 -5.88 9.48 -6.30
C VAL A 81 -7.20 10.05 -6.85
N ALA A 82 -7.80 10.97 -6.10
CA ALA A 82 -9.02 11.70 -6.48
C ALA A 82 -8.84 12.40 -7.83
N PRO A 83 -9.87 12.46 -8.72
CA PRO A 83 -9.70 12.94 -10.09
C PRO A 83 -9.10 14.35 -10.19
N ILE A 84 -9.51 15.25 -9.30
CA ILE A 84 -8.99 16.62 -9.17
C ILE A 84 -7.46 16.71 -8.96
N LEU A 85 -6.84 15.65 -8.41
CA LEU A 85 -5.39 15.55 -8.19
C LEU A 85 -4.67 14.65 -9.21
N ARG A 86 -5.37 14.00 -10.16
CA ARG A 86 -4.76 13.08 -11.15
C ARG A 86 -3.83 13.77 -12.15
N SER A 87 -3.89 15.10 -12.27
CA SER A 87 -2.99 15.92 -13.10
C SER A 87 -1.61 16.15 -12.44
N LEU A 88 -1.45 15.84 -11.15
CA LEU A 88 -0.17 15.97 -10.46
C LEU A 88 0.88 15.00 -11.04
N PRO A 89 2.14 15.44 -11.25
CA PRO A 89 3.21 14.56 -11.68
C PRO A 89 3.44 13.42 -10.67
N SER A 90 3.34 12.17 -11.12
CA SER A 90 3.62 10.97 -10.32
C SER A 90 5.12 10.62 -10.23
N GLU A 91 6.00 11.50 -10.75
CA GLU A 91 7.45 11.32 -10.74
C GLU A 91 8.02 11.45 -9.32
N ARG A 92 8.56 10.36 -8.77
CA ARG A 92 9.21 10.34 -7.46
C ARG A 92 10.71 10.55 -7.61
N LYS A 93 11.24 11.64 -7.05
CA LYS A 93 12.66 11.99 -7.09
C LYS A 93 13.36 11.57 -5.80
N PRO A 94 14.49 10.85 -5.84
CA PRO A 94 15.31 10.59 -4.66
C PRO A 94 15.89 11.89 -4.11
N THR A 95 15.35 12.39 -3.00
CA THR A 95 15.81 13.63 -2.35
C THR A 95 16.48 13.30 -1.03
N ARG A 96 17.71 13.81 -0.83
CA ARG A 96 18.38 13.76 0.47
C ARG A 96 17.75 14.82 1.38
N MET A 97 17.09 14.40 2.46
CA MET A 97 16.70 15.30 3.54
C MET A 97 17.96 15.69 4.32
N ASN A 98 18.41 16.94 4.20
CA ASN A 98 19.58 17.45 4.91
C ASN A 98 19.16 18.25 6.14
N THR A 99 18.79 17.56 7.21
CA THR A 99 18.43 18.18 8.49
C THR A 99 19.49 17.86 9.55
N PRO A 100 20.72 18.43 9.47
CA PRO A 100 21.65 18.35 10.58
C PRO A 100 21.08 19.08 11.80
N PHE A 101 21.59 18.74 12.98
CA PHE A 101 21.08 19.29 14.22
C PHE A 101 21.23 20.82 14.29
N TYR A 102 22.35 21.37 13.80
CA TYR A 102 22.58 22.80 13.62
C TYR A 102 22.05 23.31 12.28
N ASN A 103 21.60 24.58 12.23
CA ASN A 103 21.10 25.22 11.00
C ASN A 103 22.27 25.67 10.09
N ARG A 104 23.00 24.73 9.50
CA ARG A 104 24.15 25.02 8.61
C ARG A 104 23.75 25.66 7.28
N GLU A 105 22.48 25.55 6.88
CA GLU A 105 21.97 26.02 5.58
C GLU A 105 21.09 27.27 5.70
N ASN A 106 20.95 27.84 6.91
CA ASN A 106 20.09 29.01 7.20
C ASN A 106 18.67 28.87 6.63
N SER A 107 18.04 27.71 6.82
CA SER A 107 16.66 27.46 6.38
C SER A 107 15.71 28.40 7.13
N ILE A 108 14.95 29.23 6.40
CA ILE A 108 13.97 30.16 6.98
C ILE A 108 12.90 29.46 7.83
N TYR A 109 12.62 28.19 7.56
CA TYR A 109 11.67 27.37 8.31
C TYR A 109 12.19 26.94 9.70
N ARG A 110 13.50 27.13 9.94
CA ARG A 110 14.20 26.93 11.22
C ARG A 110 14.52 28.23 11.94
N GLU A 111 14.21 29.37 11.35
CA GLU A 111 14.34 30.67 12.01
C GLU A 111 13.25 30.84 13.07
N HIS A 112 13.55 31.65 14.08
CA HIS A 112 12.58 32.01 15.09
C HIS A 112 11.39 32.80 14.49
N ASN A 113 10.30 32.90 15.25
CA ASN A 113 9.09 33.62 14.82
C ASN A 113 9.41 35.06 14.40
N SER A 114 9.29 35.33 13.10
CA SER A 114 9.53 36.64 12.47
C SER A 114 8.54 36.83 11.31
N PRO A 115 8.28 38.07 10.82
CA PRO A 115 7.38 38.27 9.69
C PRO A 115 7.78 37.48 8.43
N PRO A 116 9.06 37.46 7.98
CA PRO A 116 9.49 36.61 6.86
C PRO A 116 9.30 35.11 7.10
N THR A 117 9.56 34.64 8.33
CA THR A 117 9.33 33.23 8.71
C THR A 117 7.85 32.87 8.58
N GLU A 118 6.96 33.71 9.11
CA GLU A 118 5.52 33.45 9.05
C GLU A 118 4.98 33.53 7.62
N GLU A 119 5.47 34.46 6.80
CA GLU A 119 5.14 34.55 5.36
C GLU A 119 5.54 33.27 4.62
N ALA A 120 6.76 32.77 4.80
CA ALA A 120 7.22 31.52 4.20
C ALA A 120 6.39 30.30 4.66
N TRP A 121 5.95 30.26 5.93
CA TRP A 121 5.04 29.22 6.41
C TRP A 121 3.61 29.37 5.88
N ILE A 122 3.10 30.59 5.71
CA ILE A 122 1.80 30.86 5.09
C ILE A 122 1.79 30.40 3.63
N GLU A 123 2.84 30.72 2.88
CA GLU A 123 3.03 30.26 1.49
C GLU A 123 3.11 28.73 1.45
N LEU A 124 3.99 28.10 2.24
CA LEU A 124 4.17 26.65 2.21
C LEU A 124 2.90 25.87 2.60
N THR A 125 2.16 26.34 3.59
CA THR A 125 0.92 25.68 4.05
C THR A 125 -0.29 25.96 3.18
N GLN A 126 -0.20 26.94 2.27
CA GLN A 126 -1.31 27.38 1.41
C GLN A 126 -2.59 27.74 2.22
N ILE A 127 -2.42 28.18 3.48
CA ILE A 127 -3.52 28.47 4.42
C ILE A 127 -4.52 29.52 3.91
N HIS A 128 -4.09 30.38 2.98
CA HIS A 128 -4.93 31.40 2.33
C HIS A 128 -5.28 31.08 0.87
N ALA A 129 -4.86 29.94 0.32
CA ALA A 129 -5.14 29.55 -1.07
C ALA A 129 -6.61 29.14 -1.30
N GLY A 130 -7.35 28.91 -0.21
CA GLY A 130 -8.77 28.57 -0.23
C GLY A 130 -9.01 27.06 -0.28
N ILE A 131 -10.05 26.68 -1.03
CA ILE A 131 -10.59 25.33 -1.12
C ILE A 131 -10.66 24.90 -2.59
N MET A 132 -10.53 23.60 -2.83
CA MET A 132 -10.84 22.99 -4.12
C MET A 132 -12.30 22.51 -4.12
N LEU A 133 -12.96 22.50 -5.28
CA LEU A 133 -14.33 22.00 -5.44
C LEU A 133 -14.30 20.72 -6.29
N VAL A 134 -14.71 19.60 -5.70
CA VAL A 134 -14.87 18.32 -6.41
C VAL A 134 -16.29 18.25 -7.00
N PRO A 135 -16.45 18.02 -8.31
CA PRO A 135 -17.75 17.83 -8.96
C PRO A 135 -18.57 16.70 -8.32
N LYS A 136 -19.89 16.76 -8.46
CA LYS A 136 -20.79 15.79 -7.83
C LYS A 136 -20.58 14.37 -8.37
N GLU A 137 -20.21 14.28 -9.64
CA GLU A 137 -19.93 13.07 -10.40
C GLU A 137 -18.62 12.39 -9.95
N GLU A 138 -17.70 13.15 -9.36
CA GLU A 138 -16.38 12.69 -8.91
C GLU A 138 -16.34 12.35 -7.41
N ALA A 139 -17.45 12.51 -6.69
CA ALA A 139 -17.50 12.36 -5.24
C ALA A 139 -17.08 10.96 -4.77
N GLU A 140 -17.66 9.90 -5.34
CA GLU A 140 -17.36 8.51 -4.97
C GLU A 140 -15.91 8.13 -5.30
N ASP A 141 -15.44 8.50 -6.50
CA ASP A 141 -14.05 8.37 -6.96
C ASP A 141 -13.03 9.12 -6.08
N SER A 142 -13.50 10.11 -5.31
CA SER A 142 -12.72 10.93 -4.37
C SER A 142 -12.87 10.48 -2.91
N GLY A 143 -13.60 9.39 -2.65
CA GLY A 143 -13.91 8.90 -1.29
C GLY A 143 -14.87 9.80 -0.49
N ILE A 144 -15.52 10.76 -1.14
CA ILE A 144 -16.49 11.67 -0.52
C ILE A 144 -17.82 10.92 -0.33
N ASN A 145 -18.42 11.06 0.85
CA ASN A 145 -19.75 10.57 1.16
C ASN A 145 -20.81 11.69 1.04
N PRO A 146 -21.66 11.70 0.00
CA PRO A 146 -22.70 12.72 -0.24
C PRO A 146 -23.71 12.92 0.89
N LYS A 147 -23.79 12.01 1.87
CA LYS A 147 -24.75 12.09 2.99
C LYS A 147 -24.25 12.93 4.17
N ILE A 148 -22.94 13.17 4.27
CA ILE A 148 -22.33 13.87 5.41
C ILE A 148 -21.48 15.07 5.00
N HIS A 149 -20.78 15.00 3.86
CA HIS A 149 -19.94 16.10 3.40
C HIS A 149 -20.79 17.25 2.87
N ALA A 150 -20.35 18.47 3.15
CA ALA A 150 -20.96 19.69 2.66
C ALA A 150 -20.94 19.70 1.12
N TYR A 151 -22.00 20.18 0.49
CA TYR A 151 -22.06 20.41 -0.93
C TYR A 151 -22.45 21.87 -1.16
N PHE A 152 -21.70 22.57 -1.99
CA PHE A 152 -22.02 23.93 -2.40
C PHE A 152 -22.89 23.88 -3.67
N ASP A 153 -23.97 24.66 -3.66
CA ASP A 153 -24.94 24.74 -4.75
C ASP A 153 -25.28 26.22 -5.03
N ASN A 154 -24.24 27.04 -5.24
CA ASN A 154 -24.37 28.45 -5.60
C ASN A 154 -23.67 28.72 -6.95
N PRO A 155 -24.36 28.47 -8.08
CA PRO A 155 -23.78 28.67 -9.42
C PRO A 155 -23.52 30.14 -9.76
N GLU A 156 -24.19 31.09 -9.13
CA GLU A 156 -23.98 32.53 -9.38
C GLU A 156 -22.60 33.00 -8.89
N GLU A 157 -22.09 32.41 -7.81
CA GLU A 157 -20.75 32.65 -7.27
C GLU A 157 -19.69 31.64 -7.78
N GLY A 158 -20.07 30.70 -8.64
CA GLY A 158 -19.21 29.60 -9.10
C GLY A 158 -18.90 28.56 -8.02
N LEU A 159 -19.60 28.59 -6.88
CA LEU A 159 -19.44 27.68 -5.76
C LEU A 159 -20.36 26.46 -5.95
N VAL A 160 -19.96 25.55 -6.84
CA VAL A 160 -20.68 24.29 -7.11
C VAL A 160 -19.73 23.11 -6.94
N GLY A 161 -20.04 22.21 -6.01
CA GLY A 161 -19.23 21.03 -5.73
C GLY A 161 -18.99 20.78 -4.24
N TYR A 162 -18.27 19.70 -3.94
CA TYR A 162 -17.81 19.39 -2.58
C TYR A 162 -16.53 20.18 -2.26
N PRO A 163 -16.52 21.06 -1.25
CA PRO A 163 -15.30 21.73 -0.80
C PRO A 163 -14.34 20.74 -0.15
N VAL A 164 -13.07 20.78 -0.57
CA VAL A 164 -11.98 19.94 -0.05
C VAL A 164 -10.65 20.71 0.01
N ILE A 165 -9.70 20.22 0.79
CA ILE A 165 -8.27 20.60 0.72
C ILE A 165 -7.39 19.37 0.47
N ALA A 166 -6.15 19.56 0.03
CA ALA A 166 -5.20 18.45 -0.12
C ALA A 166 -4.65 18.01 1.25
N GLU A 167 -4.47 16.71 1.45
CA GLU A 167 -3.98 16.19 2.73
C GLU A 167 -2.55 16.66 3.04
N ALA A 168 -1.65 16.68 2.03
CA ALA A 168 -0.29 17.20 2.21
C ALA A 168 -0.23 18.65 2.75
N THR A 169 -1.11 19.55 2.31
CA THR A 169 -1.16 20.93 2.82
C THR A 169 -1.81 21.01 4.20
N HIS A 170 -2.83 20.19 4.47
CA HIS A 170 -3.43 20.03 5.80
C HIS A 170 -2.39 19.57 6.84
N GLN A 171 -1.60 18.55 6.53
CA GLN A 171 -0.52 18.06 7.40
C GLN A 171 0.53 19.15 7.72
N LEU A 172 0.92 19.94 6.72
CA LEU A 172 1.85 21.07 6.91
C LEU A 172 1.21 22.22 7.71
N HIS A 173 -0.09 22.49 7.53
CA HIS A 173 -0.83 23.45 8.34
C HIS A 173 -0.85 23.02 9.82
N CYS A 174 -1.14 21.76 10.12
CA CYS A 174 -1.08 21.21 11.47
C CYS A 174 0.33 21.33 12.08
N LEU A 175 1.39 21.07 11.30
CA LEU A 175 2.76 21.26 11.76
C LEU A 175 3.09 22.74 12.06
N ASN A 176 2.60 23.68 11.24
CA ASN A 176 2.77 25.11 11.51
C ASN A 176 2.04 25.55 12.79
N LEU A 177 0.85 24.99 13.07
CA LEU A 177 0.18 25.19 14.36
C LEU A 177 1.02 24.63 15.51
N LEU A 178 1.53 23.40 15.42
CA LEU A 178 2.40 22.84 16.46
C LEU A 178 3.66 23.69 16.70
N ARG A 179 4.31 24.18 15.62
CA ARG A 179 5.44 25.12 15.70
C ARG A 179 5.08 26.40 16.46
N ARG A 180 3.95 27.02 16.13
CA ARG A 180 3.48 28.29 16.73
C ARG A 180 3.02 28.16 18.18
N TYR A 181 2.47 27.02 18.57
CA TYR A 181 1.81 26.83 19.87
C TYR A 181 2.59 25.90 20.83
N SER A 182 3.75 25.39 20.44
CA SER A 182 4.62 24.54 21.28
C SER A 182 4.95 25.14 22.65
N TYR A 183 5.14 26.46 22.72
CA TYR A 183 5.52 27.18 23.94
C TYR A 183 4.47 27.10 25.07
N PHE A 184 3.19 26.89 24.76
CA PHE A 184 2.12 26.88 25.78
C PHE A 184 2.27 25.74 26.80
N ASN A 185 2.89 24.63 26.42
CA ASN A 185 3.09 23.48 27.32
C ASN A 185 4.45 23.50 28.05
N PHE A 186 5.35 24.43 27.69
CA PHE A 186 6.76 24.42 28.09
C PHE A 186 6.97 24.36 29.61
N ASN A 187 6.29 25.23 30.37
CA ASN A 187 6.44 25.32 31.82
C ASN A 187 6.02 24.00 32.51
N TYR A 188 4.90 23.41 32.09
CA TYR A 188 4.43 22.15 32.67
C TYR A 188 5.36 20.97 32.33
N THR A 189 5.82 20.88 31.08
CA THR A 189 6.69 19.78 30.65
C THR A 189 8.10 19.87 31.23
N SER A 190 8.64 21.08 31.42
CA SER A 190 9.96 21.29 32.01
C SER A 190 9.99 21.01 33.52
N GLU A 191 8.86 21.17 34.22
CA GLU A 191 8.68 20.75 35.62
C GLU A 191 8.45 19.23 35.76
N ALA A 192 7.80 18.58 34.79
CA ALA A 192 7.40 17.17 34.86
C ALA A 192 8.48 16.18 34.40
N GLU A 193 9.39 16.56 33.48
CA GLU A 193 10.45 15.65 33.02
C GLU A 193 11.65 15.60 33.97
N HIS A 194 11.94 14.41 34.50
CA HIS A 194 13.26 14.08 35.02
C HIS A 194 14.20 13.61 33.90
N GLU A 195 15.39 14.23 33.83
CA GLU A 195 16.62 13.79 33.15
C GLU A 195 16.80 13.93 31.63
N ALA A 196 15.76 13.91 30.78
CA ALA A 196 15.96 13.97 29.32
C ALA A 196 16.13 15.41 28.79
N LEU A 197 15.16 16.30 29.03
CA LEU A 197 15.22 17.71 28.61
C LEU A 197 15.50 18.69 29.78
N SER A 198 15.26 18.27 31.02
CA SER A 198 15.28 19.14 32.22
C SER A 198 16.63 19.80 32.57
N LYS A 199 17.75 19.38 31.95
CA LYS A 199 19.11 19.86 32.26
C LYS A 199 19.76 20.65 31.12
N THR A 200 19.08 20.85 29.98
CA THR A 200 19.65 21.56 28.83
C THR A 200 19.28 23.04 28.83
N ASN A 201 20.25 23.89 28.51
CA ASN A 201 20.07 25.34 28.28
C ASN A 201 18.88 25.58 27.31
N GLU A 202 18.10 26.63 27.54
CA GLU A 202 16.98 27.06 26.69
C GLU A 202 17.36 27.08 25.20
N TYR A 203 18.57 27.55 24.87
CA TYR A 203 19.15 27.50 23.52
C TYR A 203 19.11 26.10 22.88
N TRP A 204 19.50 25.06 23.63
CA TRP A 204 19.47 23.68 23.16
C TRP A 204 18.05 23.18 22.95
N GLN A 205 17.09 23.61 23.76
CA GLN A 205 15.70 23.20 23.64
C GLN A 205 15.05 23.84 22.40
N SER A 206 15.29 25.13 22.14
CA SER A 206 14.93 25.77 20.87
C SER A 206 15.52 25.01 19.69
N LEU A 207 16.84 24.77 19.69
CA LEU A 207 17.52 24.11 18.58
C LEU A 207 16.98 22.70 18.29
N HIS A 208 16.58 21.94 19.33
CA HIS A 208 15.87 20.66 19.18
C HIS A 208 14.50 20.85 18.50
N VAL A 209 13.69 21.80 18.96
CA VAL A 209 12.36 22.08 18.38
C VAL A 209 12.49 22.51 16.92
N ASP A 210 13.38 23.44 16.61
CA ASP A 210 13.60 23.99 15.26
C ASP A 210 14.09 22.91 14.28
N HIS A 211 15.01 22.03 14.72
CA HIS A 211 15.44 20.86 13.95
C HIS A 211 14.30 19.85 13.74
N CYS A 212 13.52 19.52 14.79
CA CYS A 212 12.43 18.56 14.72
C CYS A 212 11.29 19.04 13.80
N VAL A 213 10.93 20.32 13.86
CA VAL A 213 9.95 20.94 12.97
C VAL A 213 10.42 20.87 11.52
N GLU A 214 11.70 21.17 11.23
CA GLU A 214 12.24 21.06 9.86
C GLU A 214 12.27 19.61 9.35
N TYR A 215 12.69 18.67 10.19
CA TYR A 215 12.69 17.25 9.85
C TYR A 215 11.28 16.75 9.52
N LEU A 216 10.29 17.10 10.34
CA LEU A 216 8.89 16.76 10.07
C LEU A 216 8.37 17.46 8.81
N ARG A 217 8.68 18.74 8.59
CA ARG A 217 8.28 19.49 7.40
C ARG A 217 8.79 18.83 6.12
N LEU A 218 10.09 18.55 6.05
CA LEU A 218 10.69 17.86 4.91
C LEU A 218 10.18 16.43 4.78
N ARG A 219 9.91 15.73 5.88
CA ARG A 219 9.36 14.38 5.84
C ARG A 219 7.95 14.35 5.26
N LEU A 220 7.08 15.25 5.69
CA LEU A 220 5.71 15.40 5.18
C LEU A 220 5.72 15.76 3.68
N MET A 221 6.56 16.71 3.26
CA MET A 221 6.74 17.05 1.84
C MET A 221 7.30 15.87 1.02
N CYS A 222 8.26 15.11 1.56
CA CYS A 222 8.84 13.93 0.91
C CYS A 222 7.83 12.80 0.71
N THR A 223 6.79 12.73 1.53
CA THR A 223 5.70 11.75 1.40
C THR A 223 4.34 12.38 1.13
N ALA A 224 4.33 13.58 0.51
CA ALA A 224 3.13 14.40 0.34
C ALA A 224 1.88 13.56 0.03
N ASP A 225 0.96 13.50 0.99
CA ASP A 225 -0.25 12.69 0.89
C ASP A 225 -1.16 13.29 -0.18
N VAL A 226 -1.43 12.50 -1.23
CA VAL A 226 -2.29 12.87 -2.37
C VAL A 226 -3.76 12.46 -2.15
N GLY A 227 -4.15 12.26 -0.89
CA GLY A 227 -5.53 12.28 -0.43
C GLY A 227 -6.11 13.70 -0.34
N ILE A 228 -7.39 13.75 0.02
CA ILE A 228 -8.15 14.98 0.22
C ILE A 228 -8.93 14.95 1.53
N VAL A 229 -9.07 16.12 2.13
CA VAL A 229 -9.85 16.39 3.33
C VAL A 229 -11.12 17.14 2.92
N PRO A 230 -12.29 16.48 2.83
CA PRO A 230 -13.56 17.15 2.57
C PRO A 230 -14.06 17.88 3.82
N PHE A 231 -14.95 18.86 3.65
CA PHE A 231 -15.61 19.53 4.78
C PHE A 231 -17.01 18.96 5.05
N VAL A 232 -17.47 19.10 6.29
CA VAL A 232 -18.86 18.90 6.74
C VAL A 232 -19.43 20.21 7.26
N TRP A 233 -20.76 20.33 7.29
CA TRP A 233 -21.45 21.49 7.86
C TRP A 233 -21.35 21.50 9.40
N ALA A 234 -20.74 22.54 9.96
CA ALA A 234 -20.68 22.81 11.39
C ALA A 234 -21.94 23.59 11.83
N GLY A 235 -23.01 22.86 12.13
CA GLY A 235 -24.30 23.47 12.52
C GLY A 235 -25.02 24.13 11.33
N ASN A 236 -25.88 25.12 11.63
CA ASN A 236 -26.86 25.66 10.67
C ASN A 236 -26.54 27.06 10.12
N LYS A 237 -25.34 27.61 10.38
CA LYS A 237 -24.94 28.98 9.97
C LYS A 237 -24.01 29.01 8.75
N GLY A 238 -23.97 27.94 7.95
CA GLY A 238 -23.05 27.82 6.81
C GLY A 238 -21.57 27.71 7.20
N GLN A 239 -21.28 27.39 8.46
CA GLN A 239 -19.90 27.14 8.92
C GLN A 239 -19.44 25.75 8.44
N LEU A 240 -18.16 25.61 8.13
CA LEU A 240 -17.54 24.35 7.76
C LEU A 240 -16.55 23.88 8.82
N THR A 241 -16.39 22.57 8.94
CA THR A 241 -15.26 21.93 9.61
C THR A 241 -14.73 20.79 8.75
N ALA A 242 -13.42 20.56 8.76
CA ALA A 242 -12.79 19.46 8.05
C ALA A 242 -13.25 18.10 8.61
N ASP A 243 -13.54 17.14 7.74
CA ASP A 243 -13.64 15.73 8.11
C ASP A 243 -12.23 15.12 8.14
N MET A 244 -11.72 14.87 9.35
CA MET A 244 -10.42 14.24 9.56
C MET A 244 -10.52 12.72 9.73
N ASP A 245 -11.73 12.13 9.70
CA ASP A 245 -11.93 10.68 9.78
C ASP A 245 -11.85 10.05 8.37
N ARG A 246 -10.62 9.99 7.86
CA ARG A 246 -10.29 9.60 6.48
C ARG A 246 -9.52 8.29 6.42
N MET A 247 -9.66 7.59 5.30
CA MET A 247 -8.96 6.34 5.04
C MET A 247 -7.56 6.63 4.46
N HIS A 248 -6.50 6.21 5.15
CA HIS A 248 -5.10 6.33 4.72
C HIS A 248 -4.43 4.96 4.51
N THR A 249 -3.36 4.92 3.72
CA THR A 249 -2.55 3.70 3.51
C THR A 249 -1.35 3.68 4.46
N CYS A 250 -1.53 3.12 5.66
CA CYS A 250 -0.49 3.11 6.70
C CYS A 250 0.45 1.90 6.60
N ARG A 251 1.68 2.05 7.11
CA ARG A 251 2.51 0.90 7.55
C ARG A 251 2.03 0.45 8.92
N ASP A 252 2.23 -0.83 9.22
CA ASP A 252 2.03 -1.36 10.56
C ASP A 252 3.08 -0.75 11.53
N TYR A 253 2.66 0.25 12.30
CA TYR A 253 3.49 0.89 13.32
C TYR A 253 3.67 0.01 14.56
N GLU A 254 2.73 -0.89 14.86
CA GLU A 254 2.83 -1.81 16.00
C GLU A 254 3.95 -2.82 15.77
N ALA A 255 4.03 -3.41 14.57
CA ALA A 255 5.12 -4.29 14.17
C ALA A 255 6.49 -3.60 14.29
N VAL A 256 6.59 -2.32 13.89
CA VAL A 256 7.82 -1.53 14.07
C VAL A 256 8.13 -1.29 15.54
N ARG A 257 7.13 -0.89 16.35
CA ARG A 257 7.30 -0.60 17.77
C ARG A 257 7.74 -1.83 18.56
N GLU A 258 7.10 -2.98 18.33
CA GLU A 258 7.44 -4.23 19.01
C GLU A 258 8.80 -4.77 18.56
N PHE A 259 9.15 -4.67 17.27
CA PHE A 259 10.51 -4.99 16.80
C PHE A 259 11.58 -4.14 17.51
N VAL A 260 11.37 -2.83 17.61
CA VAL A 260 12.30 -1.93 18.32
C VAL A 260 12.39 -2.30 19.80
N LYS A 261 11.26 -2.57 20.46
CA LYS A 261 11.21 -2.97 21.87
C LYS A 261 11.94 -4.29 22.14
N GLN A 262 11.85 -5.27 21.24
CA GLN A 262 12.51 -6.57 21.38
C GLN A 262 14.01 -6.54 21.03
N THR A 263 14.45 -5.62 20.17
CA THR A 263 15.84 -5.58 19.65
C THR A 263 16.72 -4.48 20.24
N SER A 264 16.12 -3.49 20.93
CA SER A 264 16.88 -2.40 21.55
C SER A 264 17.69 -2.86 22.76
N ILE A 265 18.92 -2.37 22.85
CA ILE A 265 19.75 -2.43 24.05
C ILE A 265 19.72 -1.08 24.78
N PRO A 266 19.94 -1.03 26.11
CA PRO A 266 20.09 0.24 26.83
C PRO A 266 21.20 1.11 26.21
N ARG A 267 20.98 2.42 26.14
CA ARG A 267 22.02 3.36 25.69
C ARG A 267 23.25 3.22 26.60
N PRO A 268 24.46 2.96 26.05
CA PRO A 268 25.64 2.80 26.88
C PRO A 268 26.01 4.12 27.57
N THR A 269 26.60 4.03 28.75
CA THR A 269 27.13 5.19 29.49
C THR A 269 28.16 5.93 28.63
N ASN A 270 28.19 7.27 28.75
CA ASN A 270 29.10 8.08 27.94
C ASN A 270 30.57 7.65 28.16
N GLY A 271 31.32 7.50 27.06
CA GLY A 271 32.71 7.06 27.06
C GLY A 271 32.94 5.54 27.15
N THR A 272 31.90 4.71 27.38
CA THR A 272 31.98 3.23 27.37
C THR A 272 32.27 2.68 25.97
N VAL A 273 31.75 3.34 24.93
CA VAL A 273 32.10 3.10 23.52
C VAL A 273 32.72 4.38 22.98
N ARG A 274 33.77 4.27 22.17
CA ARG A 274 34.51 5.41 21.59
C ARG A 274 34.73 5.19 20.08
N PRO A 275 34.81 6.26 19.28
CA PRO A 275 35.22 6.18 17.88
C PRO A 275 36.60 5.52 17.74
N LYS A 276 36.79 4.74 16.69
CA LYS A 276 38.07 4.17 16.27
C LYS A 276 38.85 5.20 15.44
N PRO A 277 40.19 5.07 15.33
CA PRO A 277 40.97 5.88 14.41
C PRO A 277 40.44 5.75 12.96
N GLY A 278 40.03 6.86 12.37
CA GLY A 278 39.43 6.91 11.03
C GLY A 278 37.90 6.83 10.98
N ASP A 279 37.21 6.63 12.10
CA ASP A 279 35.76 6.83 12.16
C ASP A 279 35.44 8.33 11.96
N TYR A 280 34.33 8.63 11.26
CA TYR A 280 33.86 10.00 11.08
C TYR A 280 33.28 10.55 12.39
N THR A 281 33.91 11.60 12.94
CA THR A 281 33.38 12.39 14.06
C THR A 281 32.78 13.71 13.57
N VAL A 282 31.82 14.23 14.31
CA VAL A 282 31.29 15.58 14.12
C VAL A 282 31.80 16.41 15.28
N ASP A 283 32.82 17.22 15.03
CA ASP A 283 33.49 17.98 16.08
C ASP A 283 32.69 19.24 16.46
N ASP A 284 31.91 19.82 15.52
CA ASP A 284 31.01 20.95 15.74
C ASP A 284 29.62 20.54 16.31
N TYR A 285 29.57 19.55 17.21
CA TYR A 285 28.31 19.12 17.85
C TYR A 285 28.00 19.87 19.16
N ILE A 286 28.80 20.88 19.53
CA ILE A 286 28.62 21.74 20.72
C ILE A 286 28.85 23.20 20.33
#